data_AF-A0A497Q8P8-F1
#
_entry.id   AF-A0A497Q8P8-F1
#
_cell.length_a   1.000
_cell.length_b   1.000
_cell.length_c   1.000
_cell.angle_alpha   90.00
_cell.angle_beta   90.00
_cell.angle_gamma   90.00
#
_symmetry.space_group_name_H-M   'P 1'
#
loop_
_entity.id
_entity.type
_entity.pdbx_description
1 polymer ?
#
loop_
_entity_poly.entity_id
_entity_poly.type
_entity_poly.pdbx_seq_one_letter_code
_entity_poly.pdbx_strand_id
1 'polypeptide(L)' 'MGAIKVILQDNLEEQFRTEVFKSKGMKKGNLTQAIEEAVTMWIESERKKRSNAAKKAWDTRREKEKK' A
#
# COMPACT_ATOMS: atom_id res chain seq x y z
N MET A 1 -1.72 10.45 18.00
CA MET A 1 -1.30 10.42 16.58
C MET A 1 0.21 10.43 16.55
N GLY A 2 0.84 9.49 15.83
CA GLY A 2 2.27 9.55 15.53
C GLY A 2 2.51 10.46 14.32
N ALA A 3 3.61 11.21 14.31
CA ALA A 3 4.00 12.03 13.18
C ALA A 3 5.19 11.38 12.45
N ILE A 4 5.08 11.23 11.13
CA ILE A 4 6.16 10.71 10.29
C ILE A 4 6.57 11.82 9.34
N LYS A 5 7.85 12.21 9.37
CA LYS A 5 8.43 13.14 8.40
C LYS A 5 9.02 12.33 7.25
N VAL A 6 8.45 12.49 6.05
CA VAL A 6 8.92 11.85 4.83
C VAL A 6 9.26 12.94 3.82
N ILE A 7 10.37 12.76 3.11
CA ILE A 7 10.73 13.58 1.96
C ILE A 7 10.52 12.70 0.74
N LEU A 8 9.56 13.09 -0.11
CA LEU A 8 9.29 12.44 -1.39
C LEU A 8 10.02 13.19 -2.51
N GLN A 9 10.24 12.51 -3.63
CA GLN A 9 10.68 13.19 -4.84
C GLN A 9 9.57 14.12 -5.34
N ASP A 10 9.95 15.30 -5.82
CA ASP A 10 9.00 16.36 -6.21
C ASP A 10 7.96 15.89 -7.22
N ASN A 11 8.39 15.11 -8.22
CA ASN A 11 7.51 14.55 -9.24
C ASN A 11 6.44 13.62 -8.66
N LEU A 12 6.80 12.82 -7.66
CA LEU A 12 5.91 11.85 -7.03
C LEU A 12 4.92 12.54 -6.10
N GLU A 13 5.38 13.54 -5.35
CA GLU A 13 4.51 14.39 -4.52
C GLU A 13 3.47 15.11 -5.38
N GLU A 14 3.91 15.72 -6.48
CA GLU A 14 3.03 16.47 -7.37
C GLU A 14 1.97 15.57 -8.01
N GLN A 15 2.36 14.39 -8.51
CA GLN A 15 1.43 13.40 -9.06
C GLN A 15 0.42 12.95 -8.01
N PHE A 16 0.88 12.59 -6.82
CA PHE A 16 0.01 12.15 -5.75
C PHE A 16 -0.98 13.25 -5.35
N ARG A 17 -0.50 14.47 -5.15
CA ARG A 17 -1.33 15.61 -4.78
C ARG A 17 -2.38 15.91 -5.86
N THR A 18 -1.99 15.82 -7.14
CA THR A 18 -2.89 16.04 -8.27
C THR A 18 -4.01 15.00 -8.31
N GLU A 19 -3.71 13.72 -8.13
CA GLU A 19 -4.72 12.65 -8.11
C GLU A 19 -5.64 12.73 -6.88
N VAL A 20 -5.10 13.14 -5.72
CA VAL A 20 -5.91 13.41 -4.52
C VAL A 20 -6.86 14.58 -4.76
N PHE A 21 -6.39 15.64 -5.42
CA PHE A 21 -7.23 16.78 -5.75
C PHE A 21 -8.32 16.44 -6.77
N LYS A 22 -8.03 15.62 -7.78
CA LYS A 22 -9.04 15.17 -8.75
C LYS A 22 -10.09 14.25 -8.11
N SER A 23 -9.67 13.34 -7.22
CA SER A 23 -10.56 12.33 -6.63
C SER A 23 -11.40 12.87 -5.47
N LYS A 24 -10.79 13.60 -4.53
CA LYS A 24 -11.45 14.05 -3.28
C LYS A 24 -11.72 15.55 -3.22
N GLY A 25 -11.12 16.34 -4.12
CA GLY A 25 -11.23 17.79 -4.15
C GLY A 25 -10.18 18.52 -3.29
N MET A 26 -10.19 19.85 -3.36
CA MET A 26 -9.18 20.74 -2.77
C MET A 26 -9.46 21.10 -1.29
N LYS A 27 -9.63 20.11 -0.40
CA LYS A 27 -9.71 20.35 1.04
C LYS A 27 -8.43 19.89 1.74
N LYS A 28 -7.93 20.72 2.68
CA LYS A 28 -6.67 20.48 3.44
C LYS A 28 -6.64 19.12 4.16
N GLY A 29 -7.80 18.58 4.56
CA GLY A 29 -7.90 17.27 5.20
C GLY A 29 -7.80 16.07 4.24
N ASN A 30 -8.07 16.27 2.95
CA ASN A 30 -8.11 15.17 1.97
C ASN A 30 -6.73 14.58 1.70
N LEU A 31 -5.67 15.40 1.78
CA LEU A 31 -4.30 14.93 1.59
C LEU A 31 -3.88 14.01 2.73
N THR A 32 -4.17 14.39 3.98
CA THR A 32 -3.91 13.54 5.15
C THR A 32 -4.67 12.21 5.03
N GLN A 33 -5.96 12.27 4.70
CA GLN A 33 -6.78 11.06 4.55
C GLN A 33 -6.27 10.16 3.40
N ALA A 34 -5.84 10.74 2.28
CA ALA A 34 -5.29 9.97 1.17
C ALA A 34 -3.96 9.29 1.54
N ILE A 35 -3.12 9.93 2.36
CA ILE A 35 -1.89 9.31 2.87
C ILE A 35 -2.24 8.15 3.81
N GLU A 36 -3.21 8.32 4.71
CA GLU A 36 -3.65 7.25 5.61
C GLU A 36 -4.20 6.04 4.84
N GLU A 37 -5.00 6.28 3.79
CA GLU A 37 -5.50 5.25 2.89
C GLU A 37 -4.35 4.55 2.14
N ALA A 38 -3.41 5.31 1.56
CA ALA A 38 -2.28 4.75 0.84
C ALA A 38 -1.40 3.85 1.74
N VAL A 39 -1.13 4.28 2.96
CA VAL A 39 -0.37 3.50 3.95
C VAL A 39 -1.13 2.23 4.33
N THR A 40 -2.44 2.33 4.55
CA THR A 40 -3.29 1.17 4.89
C THR A 40 -3.27 0.13 3.75
N MET A 41 -3.49 0.56 2.51
CA MET A 41 -3.46 -0.32 1.34
C MET A 41 -2.09 -0.98 1.15
N TRP A 42 -1.00 -0.24 1.39
CA TRP A 42 0.34 -0.79 1.29
C TRP A 42 0.58 -1.91 2.30
N ILE A 43 0.19 -1.72 3.57
CA ILE A 43 0.32 -2.73 4.63
C ILE A 43 -0.47 -3.99 4.27
N GLU A 44 -1.70 -3.83 3.77
CA GLU A 44 -2.54 -4.97 3.36
C GLU A 44 -1.95 -5.74 2.17
N SER A 45 -1.43 -5.02 1.17
CA SER A 45 -0.75 -5.61 0.02
C SER A 45 0.44 -6.46 0.46
N GLU A 46 1.27 -5.96 1.37
CA GLU A 46 2.42 -6.68 1.90
C GLU A 46 2.01 -7.93 2.71
N ARG A 47 0.95 -7.84 3.51
CA ARG A 47 0.39 -9.01 4.23
C ARG A 47 -0.10 -10.08 3.25
N LYS A 48 -0.78 -9.68 2.18
CA LYS A 48 -1.29 -10.58 1.15
C LYS A 48 -0.17 -11.28 0.39
N LYS A 49 0.90 -10.56 0.01
CA LYS A 49 2.09 -11.15 -0.63
C LYS A 49 2.72 -12.23 0.23
N ARG A 50 2.92 -11.97 1.54
CA ARG A 50 3.47 -12.95 2.49
C ARG A 50 2.60 -14.19 2.61
N SER A 51 1.29 -14.01 2.75
CA SER A 51 0.33 -15.12 2.84
C SER A 51 0.33 -15.98 1.58
N ASN A 52 0.33 -15.36 0.40
CA ASN A 52 0.38 -16.07 -0.88
C ASN A 52 1.68 -16.86 -1.05
N ALA A 53 2.82 -16.30 -0.63
CA ALA A 53 4.10 -17.00 -0.65
C ALA A 53 4.09 -18.25 0.26
N ALA A 54 3.52 -18.12 1.46
CA ALA A 54 3.37 -19.24 2.39
C ALA A 54 2.45 -20.34 1.82
N LYS A 55 1.32 -19.94 1.20
CA LYS A 55 0.39 -20.87 0.55
C LYS A 55 1.06 -21.63 -0.60
N LYS A 56 1.78 -20.92 -1.48
CA LYS A 56 2.52 -21.53 -2.60
C LYS A 56 3.58 -22.52 -2.12
N ALA A 57 4.31 -22.18 -1.06
CA ALA A 57 5.31 -23.07 -0.46
C ALA A 57 4.67 -24.34 0.14
N TRP A 58 3.49 -24.22 0.76
CA TRP A 58 2.74 -25.37 1.27
C TRP A 58 2.22 -26.27 0.15
N ASP A 59 1.63 -25.69 -0.90
CA ASP A 59 1.11 -26.44 -2.06
C ASP A 59 2.23 -27.23 -2.75
N THR A 60 3.41 -26.62 -2.96
CA THR A 60 4.57 -27.30 -3.57
C THR A 60 5.07 -28.49 -2.73
N ARG A 61 5.03 -28.41 -1.40
CA ARG A 61 5.43 -29.52 -0.52
C ARG A 61 4.43 -30.68 -0.61
N ARG A 62 3.13 -30.36 -0.60
CA ARG A 62 2.05 -31.35 -0.70
C ARG A 62 2.04 -32.10 -2.03
N GLU A 63 2.36 -31.44 -3.14
CA GLU A 63 2.48 -32.09 -4.45
C GLU A 63 3.68 -33.04 -4.52
N LYS A 64 4.80 -32.70 -3.87
CA LYS A 64 5.96 -33.59 -3.78
C LYS A 64 5.71 -34.82 -2.92
N GLU A 65 4.90 -34.72 -1.87
CA GLU A 65 4.55 -35.87 -1.01
C GLU A 65 3.55 -36.85 -1.67
N LYS A 66 2.86 -36.41 -2.72
CA LYS A 66 1.89 -37.23 -3.47
C LYS A 66 2.49 -37.95 -4.68
N LYS A 67 3.75 -37.68 -5.02
CA LYS A 67 4.46 -38.21 -6.20
C LYS A 67 5.55 -39.18 -5.76
#